data_AF-A0A965Z3Y9-F1
#
_entry.id   AF-A0A965Z3Y9-F1
#
_cell.length_a   1.000
_cell.length_b   1.000
_cell.length_c   1.000
_cell.angle_alpha   90.00
_cell.angle_beta   90.00
_cell.angle_gamma   90.00
#
_symmetry.space_group_name_H-M   'P 1'
#
loop_
_entity.id
_entity.type
_entity.pdbx_description
1 polymer ?
#
loop_
_entity_poly.entity_id
_entity_poly.type
_entity_poly.pdbx_seq_one_letter_code
_entity_poly.pdbx_strand_id
1 'polypeptide(L)'
;VASLTIEQINQDRESFLASVRRNVEPELNKIGLYLINVNITDITDVSGYIDALGKKAAAEAVNQAMIDVAQQEKLGAIGETQAQKERNIRVAENEAEGQKGMKHAEADRRVYVQQQESQAIGGENKAKAEIADYNASLIVKQAEAQQRSEVAKRMAEVEIQKAQYKAETERLNAAEVAQQEIQKRKVEIAAEAEAERIRRVAKGEADGVLLKYQAEAEGMRKLLEGKATGYSKLVESCGGNAQAAATFLMVEKIEEIVARQVDAIKNLKIDKITVWDSGAANGTSSTANFAQNLIKSVPPLHEVARMAGVQLPDYLGKLADAPAPETKA
;
A
#
# COMPACT_ATOMS: atom_id res chain seq x y z
N VAL A 1 144.25 79.19 26.78
CA VAL A 1 142.85 79.40 27.25
C VAL A 1 142.00 80.16 26.22
N ALA A 2 142.55 81.11 25.45
CA ALA A 2 141.81 81.93 24.47
C ALA A 2 141.34 81.22 23.16
N SER A 3 141.36 79.88 23.08
CA SER A 3 141.05 79.13 21.85
C SER A 3 139.75 78.31 21.90
N LEU A 4 139.08 78.24 23.05
CA LEU A 4 137.84 77.47 23.26
C LEU A 4 136.65 78.43 23.46
N THR A 5 135.48 78.09 22.93
CA THR A 5 134.25 78.88 23.16
C THR A 5 133.63 78.54 24.52
N ILE A 6 132.79 79.44 25.05
CA ILE A 6 132.14 79.28 26.36
C ILE A 6 131.24 78.02 26.38
N GLU A 7 130.62 77.68 25.25
CA GLU A 7 129.80 76.49 25.08
C GLU A 7 130.63 75.21 25.12
N GLN A 8 131.79 75.19 24.46
CA GLN A 8 132.71 74.05 24.47
C GLN A 8 133.29 73.81 25.86
N ILE A 9 133.61 74.87 26.60
CA ILE A 9 134.09 74.79 27.98
C ILE A 9 133.00 74.22 28.92
N ASN A 10 131.72 74.52 28.66
CA ASN A 10 130.62 74.02 29.48
C ASN A 10 130.16 72.60 29.11
N GLN A 11 130.15 72.26 27.82
CA GLN A 11 129.73 70.95 27.32
C GLN A 11 130.82 69.88 27.49
N ASP A 12 132.11 70.24 27.34
CA ASP A 12 133.24 69.32 27.43
C ASP A 12 134.35 69.88 28.34
N ARG A 13 134.17 69.66 29.64
CA ARG A 13 135.08 70.13 30.69
C ARG A 13 136.43 69.40 30.68
N GLU A 14 136.47 68.17 30.19
CA GLU A 14 137.69 67.36 30.17
C GLU A 14 138.69 67.91 29.15
N SER A 15 138.21 68.29 27.97
CA SER A 15 139.01 68.91 26.91
C SER A 15 139.65 70.25 27.34
N PHE A 16 138.92 71.05 28.12
CA PHE A 16 139.44 72.29 28.70
C PHE A 16 140.55 72.04 29.72
N LEU A 17 140.35 71.12 30.66
CA LEU A 17 141.34 70.77 31.69
C LEU A 17 142.65 70.26 31.07
N ALA A 18 142.56 69.41 30.05
CA ALA A 18 143.71 68.92 29.30
C ALA A 18 144.52 70.08 28.65
N SER A 19 143.80 71.05 28.09
CA SER A 19 144.41 72.23 27.47
C SER A 19 145.08 73.16 28.48
N VAL A 20 144.53 73.31 29.69
CA VAL A 20 145.15 74.11 30.77
C VAL A 20 146.43 73.44 31.25
N ARG A 21 146.39 72.13 31.52
CA ARG A 21 147.57 71.37 31.96
C ARG A 21 148.72 71.51 30.98
N ARG A 22 148.47 71.28 29.69
CA ARG A 22 149.50 71.35 28.63
C ARG A 22 150.19 72.71 28.52
N ASN A 23 149.48 73.80 28.81
CA ASN A 23 150.02 75.16 28.69
C ASN A 23 150.67 75.68 29.98
N VAL A 24 150.18 75.27 31.16
CA VAL A 24 150.63 75.81 32.46
C VAL A 24 151.75 74.96 33.07
N GLU A 25 151.75 73.64 32.83
CA GLU A 25 152.77 72.71 33.34
C GLU A 25 154.21 73.09 32.92
N PRO A 26 154.49 73.49 31.65
CA PRO A 26 155.83 73.93 31.26
C PRO A 26 156.27 75.23 31.94
N GLU A 27 155.34 76.16 32.21
CA GLU A 27 155.66 77.46 32.82
C GLU A 27 155.95 77.33 34.32
N LEU A 28 155.20 76.48 35.03
CA LEU A 28 155.47 76.19 36.45
C LEU A 28 156.80 75.45 36.66
N ASN A 29 157.16 74.56 35.73
CA ASN A 29 158.43 73.84 35.82
C ASN A 29 159.66 74.77 35.75
N LYS A 30 159.59 75.90 35.01
CA LYS A 30 160.71 76.87 34.93
C LYS A 30 161.06 77.50 36.27
N ILE A 31 160.09 77.58 37.19
CA ILE A 31 160.25 78.12 38.55
C ILE A 31 160.33 77.01 39.61
N GLY A 32 160.49 75.75 39.18
CA GLY A 32 160.70 74.60 40.07
C GLY A 32 159.42 74.02 40.72
N LEU A 33 158.22 74.36 40.21
CA LEU A 33 156.95 73.86 40.72
C LEU A 33 156.33 72.82 39.77
N TYR A 34 155.75 71.75 40.31
CA TYR A 34 155.07 70.70 39.55
C TYR A 34 153.55 70.82 39.67
N LEU A 35 152.86 70.76 38.54
CA LEU A 35 151.40 70.76 38.48
C LEU A 35 150.88 69.32 38.64
N ILE A 36 150.27 69.02 39.79
CA ILE A 36 149.76 67.67 40.09
C ILE A 36 148.32 67.50 39.61
N ASN A 37 147.45 68.46 39.91
CA ASN A 37 146.06 68.44 39.52
C ASN A 37 145.53 69.86 39.26
N VAL A 38 144.58 69.97 38.33
CA VAL A 38 143.78 71.16 38.07
C VAL A 38 142.33 70.75 38.16
N ASN A 39 141.60 71.32 39.10
CA ASN A 39 140.15 71.15 39.21
C ASN A 39 139.47 72.47 38.86
N ILE A 40 138.36 72.39 38.14
CA ILE A 40 137.45 73.53 37.98
C ILE A 40 136.53 73.53 39.19
N THR A 41 136.45 74.64 39.91
CA THR A 41 135.48 74.79 41.01
C THR A 41 134.16 75.31 40.47
N ASP A 42 134.17 76.49 39.85
CA ASP A 42 132.99 77.10 39.24
C ASP A 42 133.37 77.79 37.92
N ILE A 43 132.42 77.82 36.97
CA ILE A 43 132.54 78.57 35.71
C ILE A 43 131.45 79.64 35.76
N THR A 44 131.86 80.89 35.89
CA THR A 44 130.94 82.04 35.95
C THR A 44 131.27 83.02 34.85
N ASP A 45 130.24 83.60 34.25
CA ASP A 45 130.38 84.65 33.24
C ASP A 45 129.83 85.98 33.77
N VAL A 46 130.55 87.07 33.51
CA VAL A 46 130.19 88.44 33.93
C VAL A 46 128.97 88.96 33.15
N SER A 47 128.71 88.42 31.95
CA SER A 47 127.56 88.81 31.12
C SER A 47 126.27 88.03 31.40
N GLY A 48 126.33 87.00 32.26
CA GLY A 48 125.18 86.16 32.61
C GLY A 48 124.73 85.20 31.49
N TYR A 49 125.53 85.02 30.44
CA TYR A 49 125.17 84.21 29.28
C TYR A 49 124.99 82.72 29.60
N ILE A 50 125.84 82.16 30.48
CA ILE A 50 125.77 80.74 30.88
C ILE A 50 124.47 80.44 31.63
N ASP A 51 124.03 81.33 32.52
CA ASP A 51 122.77 81.19 33.24
C ASP A 51 121.56 81.29 32.31
N ALA A 52 121.61 82.19 31.32
CA ALA A 52 120.58 82.32 30.30
C ALA A 52 120.51 81.07 29.40
N LEU A 53 121.66 80.48 29.04
CA LEU A 53 121.74 79.24 28.28
C LEU A 53 121.17 78.05 29.06
N GLY A 54 121.47 77.95 30.36
CA GLY A 54 120.89 76.94 31.25
C GLY A 54 119.38 77.09 31.40
N LYS A 55 118.88 78.31 31.60
CA LYS A 55 117.44 78.60 31.65
C LYS A 55 116.73 78.27 30.33
N LYS A 56 117.35 78.57 29.19
CA LYS A 56 116.81 78.23 27.85
C LYS A 56 116.75 76.71 27.65
N ALA A 57 117.84 75.99 27.92
CA ALA A 57 117.88 74.54 27.77
C ALA A 57 116.88 73.83 28.71
N ALA A 58 116.73 74.31 29.95
CA ALA A 58 115.74 73.79 30.89
C ALA A 58 114.30 74.06 30.40
N ALA A 59 114.01 75.26 29.89
CA ALA A 59 112.70 75.59 29.34
C ALA A 59 112.39 74.78 28.06
N GLU A 60 113.37 74.57 27.18
CA GLU A 60 113.24 73.72 25.99
C GLU A 60 112.97 72.25 26.38
N ALA A 61 113.69 71.71 27.36
CA ALA A 61 113.45 70.35 27.85
C ALA A 61 112.06 70.18 28.48
N VAL A 62 111.61 71.16 29.28
CA VAL A 62 110.27 71.15 29.88
C VAL A 62 109.19 71.26 28.80
N ASN A 63 109.34 72.16 27.83
CA ASN A 63 108.38 72.30 26.73
C ASN A 63 108.34 71.04 25.86
N GLN A 64 109.49 70.43 25.56
CA GLN A 64 109.53 69.19 24.80
C GLN A 64 108.82 68.06 25.56
N ALA A 65 109.08 67.91 26.87
CA ALA A 65 108.37 66.95 27.70
C ALA A 65 106.85 67.21 27.74
N MET A 66 106.42 68.48 27.81
CA MET A 66 104.99 68.84 27.74
C MET A 66 104.38 68.50 26.38
N ILE A 67 105.09 68.72 25.27
CA ILE A 67 104.64 68.35 23.92
C ILE A 67 104.48 66.83 23.82
N ASP A 68 105.46 66.07 24.31
CA ASP A 68 105.43 64.61 24.26
C ASP A 68 104.28 64.06 25.10
N VAL A 69 104.06 64.58 26.32
CA VAL A 69 102.91 64.22 27.16
C VAL A 69 101.59 64.55 26.46
N ALA A 70 101.43 65.76 25.92
CA ALA A 70 100.22 66.15 25.20
C ALA A 70 99.96 65.29 23.94
N GLN A 71 101.02 64.88 23.23
CA GLN A 71 100.90 63.95 22.11
C GLN A 71 100.46 62.56 22.56
N GLN A 72 101.03 62.04 23.65
CA GLN A 72 100.62 60.74 24.21
C GLN A 72 99.19 60.77 24.74
N GLU A 73 98.78 61.83 25.44
CA GLU A 73 97.40 62.03 25.89
C GLU A 73 96.44 62.10 24.71
N LYS A 74 96.79 62.84 23.65
CA LYS A 74 96.01 62.89 22.41
C LYS A 74 95.89 61.51 21.76
N LEU A 75 96.98 60.76 21.65
CA LEU A 75 96.96 59.40 21.09
C LEU A 75 96.13 58.44 21.94
N GLY A 76 96.24 58.54 23.27
CA GLY A 76 95.43 57.77 24.21
C GLY A 76 93.93 58.05 24.06
N ALA A 77 93.55 59.34 24.03
CA ALA A 77 92.15 59.74 23.86
C ALA A 77 91.57 59.33 22.50
N ILE A 78 92.36 59.42 21.42
CA ILE A 78 91.97 58.92 20.10
C ILE A 78 91.79 57.40 20.16
N GLY A 79 92.75 56.66 20.71
CA GLY A 79 92.70 55.20 20.84
C GLY A 79 91.48 54.74 21.65
N GLU A 80 91.18 55.39 22.77
CA GLU A 80 90.00 55.12 23.59
C GLU A 80 88.70 55.37 22.82
N THR A 81 88.57 56.54 22.17
CA THR A 81 87.38 56.89 21.39
C THR A 81 87.18 55.91 20.23
N GLN A 82 88.26 55.47 19.59
CA GLN A 82 88.22 54.57 18.45
C GLN A 82 87.86 53.14 18.88
N ALA A 83 88.42 52.66 19.99
CA ALA A 83 88.04 51.39 20.60
C ALA A 83 86.57 51.40 21.07
N GLN A 84 86.11 52.49 21.68
CA GLN A 84 84.72 52.63 22.11
C GLN A 84 83.76 52.68 20.92
N LYS A 85 84.12 53.41 19.85
CA LYS A 85 83.35 53.43 18.60
C LYS A 85 83.26 52.04 17.99
N GLU A 86 84.38 51.33 17.88
CA GLU A 86 84.41 49.99 17.29
C GLU A 86 83.59 48.98 18.12
N ARG A 87 83.70 49.05 19.45
CA ARG A 87 82.86 48.26 20.35
C ARG A 87 81.38 48.53 20.12
N ASN A 88 80.98 49.80 20.07
CA ASN A 88 79.58 50.18 19.87
C ASN A 88 79.04 49.71 18.50
N ILE A 89 79.84 49.83 17.44
CA ILE A 89 79.48 49.33 16.10
C ILE A 89 79.27 47.81 16.14
N ARG A 90 80.24 47.06 16.68
CA ARG A 90 80.13 45.59 16.74
C ARG A 90 78.95 45.13 17.59
N VAL A 91 78.69 45.78 18.72
CA VAL A 91 77.52 45.47 19.56
C VAL A 91 76.23 45.72 18.79
N ALA A 92 76.10 46.88 18.15
CA ALA A 92 74.90 47.22 17.36
C ALA A 92 74.71 46.27 16.16
N GLU A 93 75.79 45.86 15.48
CA GLU A 93 75.75 44.89 14.38
C GLU A 93 75.25 43.52 14.87
N ASN A 94 75.81 43.00 15.98
CA ASN A 94 75.39 41.73 16.56
C ASN A 94 73.93 41.77 17.03
N GLU A 95 73.50 42.87 17.66
CA GLU A 95 72.10 43.04 18.06
C GLU A 95 71.17 43.08 16.85
N ALA A 96 71.53 43.82 15.79
CA ALA A 96 70.74 43.89 14.57
C ALA A 96 70.65 42.53 13.86
N GLU A 97 71.75 41.78 13.80
CA GLU A 97 71.78 40.43 13.22
C GLU A 97 70.96 39.44 14.06
N GLY A 98 71.09 39.49 15.39
CA GLY A 98 70.26 38.71 16.30
C GLY A 98 68.77 39.01 16.14
N GLN A 99 68.37 40.28 16.03
CA GLN A 99 66.98 40.66 15.77
C GLN A 99 66.47 40.18 14.41
N LYS A 100 67.28 40.28 13.36
CA LYS A 100 66.95 39.72 12.03
C LYS A 100 66.75 38.22 12.10
N GLY A 101 67.65 37.49 12.75
CA GLY A 101 67.54 36.05 12.96
C GLY A 101 66.28 35.66 13.73
N MET A 102 65.97 36.37 14.83
CA MET A 102 64.74 36.16 15.60
C MET A 102 63.48 36.40 14.75
N LYS A 103 63.45 37.47 13.95
CA LYS A 103 62.31 37.78 13.09
C LYS A 103 62.14 36.77 11.95
N HIS A 104 63.25 36.29 11.39
CA HIS A 104 63.23 35.22 10.40
C HIS A 104 62.67 33.92 11.00
N ALA A 105 63.19 33.50 12.16
CA ALA A 105 62.69 32.31 12.86
C ALA A 105 61.21 32.45 13.27
N GLU A 106 60.78 33.64 13.69
CA GLU A 106 59.37 33.91 14.00
C GLU A 106 58.48 33.79 12.74
N ALA A 107 58.94 34.32 11.60
CA ALA A 107 58.24 34.21 10.32
C ALA A 107 58.14 32.76 9.85
N ASP A 108 59.26 32.02 9.87
CA ASP A 108 59.29 30.59 9.52
C ASP A 108 58.34 29.78 10.40
N ARG A 109 58.37 30.03 11.71
CA ARG A 109 57.45 29.39 12.65
C ARG A 109 56.00 29.68 12.31
N ARG A 110 55.65 30.94 12.00
CA ARG A 110 54.28 31.32 11.60
C ARG A 110 53.86 30.63 10.31
N VAL A 111 54.71 30.63 9.29
CA VAL A 111 54.44 29.95 8.01
C VAL A 111 54.23 28.46 8.23
N TYR A 112 55.10 27.82 9.00
CA TYR A 112 54.99 26.39 9.31
C TYR A 112 53.69 26.06 10.05
N VAL A 113 53.35 26.81 11.10
CA VAL A 113 52.10 26.61 11.86
C VAL A 113 50.89 26.82 10.95
N GLN A 114 50.83 27.92 10.20
CA GLN A 114 49.71 28.19 9.29
C GLN A 114 49.57 27.14 8.19
N GLN A 115 50.68 26.61 7.69
CA GLN A 115 50.65 25.54 6.70
C GLN A 115 50.12 24.22 7.27
N GLN A 116 50.53 23.86 8.49
CA GLN A 116 49.99 22.69 9.20
C GLN A 116 48.50 22.87 9.48
N GLU A 117 48.09 24.06 9.91
CA GLU A 117 46.68 24.38 10.20
C GLU A 117 45.83 24.36 8.93
N SER A 118 46.34 24.90 7.81
CA SER A 118 45.68 24.80 6.51
C SER A 118 45.52 23.34 6.04
N GLN A 119 46.55 22.50 6.24
CA GLN A 119 46.46 21.07 5.93
C GLN A 119 45.45 20.35 6.84
N ALA A 120 45.44 20.66 8.13
CA ALA A 120 44.47 20.10 9.08
C ALA A 120 43.04 20.49 8.72
N ILE A 121 42.78 21.78 8.46
CA ILE A 121 41.48 22.28 8.00
C ILE A 121 41.07 21.63 6.67
N GLY A 122 42.02 21.46 5.74
CA GLY A 122 41.79 20.75 4.47
C GLY A 122 41.39 19.29 4.69
N GLY A 123 42.06 18.59 5.61
CA GLY A 123 41.72 17.23 6.02
C GLY A 123 40.35 17.14 6.69
N GLU A 124 40.05 18.05 7.62
CA GLU A 124 38.75 18.13 8.29
C GLU A 124 37.60 18.39 7.30
N ASN A 125 37.78 19.29 6.34
CA ASN A 125 36.78 19.59 5.33
C ASN A 125 36.55 18.40 4.39
N LYS A 126 37.62 17.69 4.01
CA LYS A 126 37.50 16.43 3.25
C LYS A 126 36.74 15.37 4.03
N ALA A 127 37.10 15.16 5.31
CA ALA A 127 36.39 14.21 6.17
C ALA A 127 34.91 14.59 6.35
N LYS A 128 34.60 15.88 6.53
CA LYS A 128 33.21 16.38 6.59
C LYS A 128 32.45 16.13 5.29
N ALA A 129 33.07 16.37 4.14
CA ALA A 129 32.48 16.09 2.84
C ALA A 129 32.19 14.59 2.66
N GLU A 130 33.17 13.72 2.98
CA GLU A 130 33.00 12.27 2.93
C GLU A 130 31.88 11.80 3.87
N ILE A 131 31.83 12.30 5.11
CA ILE A 131 30.74 11.99 6.05
C ILE A 131 29.39 12.41 5.48
N ALA A 132 29.29 13.58 4.85
CA ALA A 132 28.05 14.04 4.22
C ALA A 132 27.63 13.11 3.06
N ASP A 133 28.57 12.70 2.20
CA ASP A 133 28.31 11.76 1.10
C ASP A 133 27.91 10.37 1.61
N TYR A 134 28.56 9.87 2.65
CA TYR A 134 28.18 8.62 3.32
C TYR A 134 26.79 8.71 3.93
N ASN A 135 26.45 9.81 4.60
CA ASN A 135 25.14 10.03 5.18
C ASN A 135 24.05 10.13 4.10
N ALA A 136 24.31 10.85 3.02
CA ALA A 136 23.40 10.94 1.88
C ALA A 136 23.16 9.55 1.27
N SER A 137 24.22 8.78 1.05
CA SER A 137 24.15 7.40 0.55
C SER A 137 23.42 6.46 1.50
N LEU A 138 23.61 6.63 2.81
CA LEU A 138 22.92 5.86 3.85
C LEU A 138 21.41 6.14 3.82
N ILE A 139 21.00 7.40 3.71
CA ILE A 139 19.59 7.80 3.62
C ILE A 139 18.94 7.19 2.38
N VAL A 140 19.61 7.23 1.21
CA VAL A 140 19.10 6.59 -0.01
C VAL A 140 18.90 5.08 0.20
N LYS A 141 19.90 4.38 0.77
CA LYS A 141 19.79 2.95 1.06
C LYS A 141 18.67 2.63 2.06
N GLN A 142 18.50 3.47 3.08
CA GLN A 142 17.42 3.32 4.07
C GLN A 142 16.04 3.53 3.41
N ALA A 143 15.89 4.56 2.58
CA ALA A 143 14.66 4.83 1.84
C ALA A 143 14.33 3.68 0.87
N GLU A 144 15.31 3.15 0.14
CA GLU A 144 15.12 1.97 -0.72
C GLU A 144 14.71 0.73 0.09
N ALA A 145 15.34 0.49 1.24
CA ALA A 145 14.98 -0.62 2.12
C ALA A 145 13.56 -0.48 2.68
N GLN A 146 13.16 0.73 3.08
CA GLN A 146 11.79 1.04 3.51
C GLN A 146 10.79 0.84 2.38
N GLN A 147 11.07 1.37 1.19
CA GLN A 147 10.22 1.19 0.01
C GLN A 147 10.04 -0.30 -0.32
N ARG A 148 11.13 -1.09 -0.33
CA ARG A 148 11.05 -2.55 -0.54
C ARG A 148 10.21 -3.24 0.54
N SER A 149 10.40 -2.88 1.80
CA SER A 149 9.61 -3.39 2.91
C SER A 149 8.13 -3.04 2.77
N GLU A 150 7.78 -1.80 2.41
CA GLU A 150 6.40 -1.38 2.21
C GLU A 150 5.75 -2.06 1.01
N VAL A 151 6.45 -2.15 -0.13
CA VAL A 151 5.96 -2.89 -1.30
C VAL A 151 5.71 -4.34 -0.94
N ALA A 152 6.63 -5.00 -0.23
CA ALA A 152 6.44 -6.38 0.22
C ALA A 152 5.22 -6.53 1.15
N LYS A 153 5.03 -5.60 2.10
CA LYS A 153 3.84 -5.59 2.98
C LYS A 153 2.55 -5.41 2.19
N ARG A 154 2.48 -4.43 1.28
CA ARG A 154 1.31 -4.17 0.44
C ARG A 154 0.99 -5.35 -0.47
N MET A 155 2.02 -5.97 -1.06
CA MET A 155 1.84 -7.18 -1.87
C MET A 155 1.28 -8.33 -1.03
N ALA A 156 1.80 -8.54 0.18
CA ALA A 156 1.28 -9.55 1.10
C ALA A 156 -0.18 -9.26 1.50
N GLU A 157 -0.53 -8.00 1.80
CA GLU A 157 -1.91 -7.58 2.08
C GLU A 157 -2.85 -7.84 0.90
N VAL A 158 -2.45 -7.48 -0.32
CA VAL A 158 -3.22 -7.73 -1.54
C VAL A 158 -3.43 -9.23 -1.74
N GLU A 159 -2.43 -10.05 -1.48
CA GLU A 159 -2.55 -11.51 -1.61
C GLU A 159 -3.51 -12.09 -0.56
N ILE A 160 -3.43 -11.62 0.70
CA ILE A 160 -4.38 -11.98 1.75
C ILE A 160 -5.80 -11.56 1.37
N GLN A 161 -6.00 -10.34 0.87
CA GLN A 161 -7.31 -9.85 0.44
C GLN A 161 -7.85 -10.65 -0.75
N LYS A 162 -7.01 -11.00 -1.73
CA LYS A 162 -7.42 -11.87 -2.85
C LYS A 162 -7.83 -13.25 -2.34
N ALA A 163 -7.10 -13.81 -1.38
CA ALA A 163 -7.46 -15.10 -0.78
C ALA A 163 -8.79 -15.02 -0.02
N GLN A 164 -9.00 -13.96 0.78
CA GLN A 164 -10.28 -13.72 1.48
C GLN A 164 -11.43 -13.50 0.51
N TYR A 165 -11.23 -12.69 -0.54
CA TYR A 165 -12.22 -12.43 -1.57
C TYR A 165 -12.60 -13.74 -2.28
N LYS A 166 -11.62 -14.55 -2.68
CA LYS A 166 -11.88 -15.87 -3.28
C LYS A 166 -12.70 -16.76 -2.34
N ALA A 167 -12.29 -16.87 -1.08
CA ALA A 167 -13.02 -17.65 -0.08
C ALA A 167 -14.45 -17.14 0.12
N GLU A 168 -14.67 -15.81 0.14
CA GLU A 168 -16.00 -15.23 0.28
C GLU A 168 -16.84 -15.43 -0.99
N THR A 169 -16.26 -15.30 -2.19
CA THR A 169 -16.97 -15.61 -3.44
C THR A 169 -17.37 -17.07 -3.53
N GLU A 170 -16.50 -18.00 -3.09
CA GLU A 170 -16.82 -19.43 -3.03
C GLU A 170 -17.95 -19.70 -2.03
N ARG A 171 -17.93 -19.02 -0.87
CA ARG A 171 -19.01 -19.11 0.13
C ARG A 171 -20.33 -18.54 -0.39
N LEU A 172 -20.31 -17.38 -1.06
CA LEU A 172 -21.49 -16.77 -1.66
C LEU A 172 -22.06 -17.64 -2.77
N ASN A 173 -21.21 -18.16 -3.65
CA ASN A 173 -21.61 -19.10 -4.71
C ASN A 173 -22.19 -20.39 -4.09
N ALA A 174 -21.58 -20.94 -3.04
CA ALA A 174 -22.12 -22.10 -2.33
C ALA A 174 -23.47 -21.80 -1.67
N ALA A 175 -23.65 -20.60 -1.10
CA ALA A 175 -24.92 -20.17 -0.53
C ALA A 175 -26.01 -19.98 -1.60
N GLU A 176 -25.67 -19.40 -2.77
CA GLU A 176 -26.60 -19.24 -3.89
C GLU A 176 -27.00 -20.60 -4.47
N VAL A 177 -26.04 -21.50 -4.69
CA VAL A 177 -26.32 -22.88 -5.13
C VAL A 177 -27.20 -23.61 -4.11
N ALA A 178 -26.92 -23.49 -2.81
CA ALA A 178 -27.75 -24.08 -1.76
C ALA A 178 -29.17 -23.48 -1.75
N GLN A 179 -29.34 -22.17 -1.97
CA GLN A 179 -30.66 -21.55 -2.10
C GLN A 179 -31.41 -22.08 -3.33
N GLN A 180 -30.74 -22.22 -4.48
CA GLN A 180 -31.35 -22.79 -5.69
C GLN A 180 -31.75 -24.26 -5.48
N GLU A 181 -30.93 -25.06 -4.81
CA GLU A 181 -31.27 -26.44 -4.44
C GLU A 181 -32.47 -26.50 -3.48
N ILE A 182 -32.52 -25.61 -2.48
CA ILE A 182 -33.67 -25.50 -1.58
C ILE A 182 -34.94 -25.12 -2.35
N GLN A 183 -34.87 -24.17 -3.30
CA GLN A 183 -36.02 -23.79 -4.12
C GLN A 183 -36.47 -24.93 -5.03
N LYS A 184 -35.54 -25.62 -5.70
CA LYS A 184 -35.84 -26.80 -6.51
C LYS A 184 -36.55 -27.86 -5.67
N ARG A 185 -36.00 -28.18 -4.49
CA ARG A 185 -36.58 -29.18 -3.58
C ARG A 185 -37.94 -28.74 -3.03
N LYS A 186 -38.14 -27.44 -2.79
CA LYS A 186 -39.44 -26.88 -2.39
C LYS A 186 -40.49 -27.02 -3.49
N VAL A 187 -40.12 -26.80 -4.76
CA VAL A 187 -41.02 -26.99 -5.91
C VAL A 187 -41.34 -28.47 -6.10
N GLU A 188 -40.35 -29.37 -5.98
CA GLU A 188 -40.58 -30.82 -6.05
C GLU A 188 -41.51 -31.30 -4.94
N ILE A 189 -41.25 -30.91 -3.68
CA ILE A 189 -42.12 -31.26 -2.55
C ILE A 189 -43.52 -30.66 -2.71
N ALA A 190 -43.64 -29.42 -3.20
CA ALA A 190 -44.94 -28.80 -3.44
C ALA A 190 -45.72 -29.54 -4.55
N ALA A 191 -45.05 -29.94 -5.63
CA ALA A 191 -45.65 -30.71 -6.71
C ALA A 191 -46.07 -32.12 -6.23
N GLU A 192 -45.25 -32.78 -5.41
CA GLU A 192 -45.60 -34.07 -4.78
C GLU A 192 -46.78 -33.92 -3.81
N ALA A 193 -46.79 -32.87 -2.99
CA ALA A 193 -47.89 -32.59 -2.06
C ALA A 193 -49.21 -32.27 -2.81
N GLU A 194 -49.14 -31.52 -3.91
CA GLU A 194 -50.29 -31.26 -4.80
C GLU A 194 -50.80 -32.58 -5.42
N ALA A 195 -49.90 -33.42 -5.93
CA ALA A 195 -50.25 -34.72 -6.51
C ALA A 195 -50.88 -35.66 -5.47
N GLU A 196 -50.35 -35.72 -4.25
CA GLU A 196 -50.90 -36.53 -3.17
C GLU A 196 -52.24 -35.99 -2.67
N ARG A 197 -52.40 -34.67 -2.59
CA ARG A 197 -53.69 -34.01 -2.28
C ARG A 197 -54.75 -34.42 -3.30
N ILE A 198 -54.45 -34.32 -4.59
CA ILE A 198 -55.38 -34.72 -5.67
C ILE A 198 -55.74 -36.21 -5.54
N ARG A 199 -54.76 -37.09 -5.29
CA ARG A 199 -55.03 -38.53 -5.07
C ARG A 199 -55.95 -38.78 -3.89
N ARG A 200 -55.72 -38.11 -2.74
CA ARG A 200 -56.55 -38.28 -1.55
C ARG A 200 -57.96 -37.73 -1.76
N VAL A 201 -58.10 -36.58 -2.43
CA VAL A 201 -59.41 -36.01 -2.77
C VAL A 201 -60.16 -36.95 -3.72
N ALA A 202 -59.53 -37.40 -4.80
CA ALA A 202 -60.16 -38.35 -5.73
C ALA A 202 -60.55 -39.67 -5.06
N LYS A 203 -59.75 -40.16 -4.11
CA LYS A 203 -60.09 -41.35 -3.32
C LYS A 203 -61.27 -41.09 -2.38
N GLY A 204 -61.30 -39.94 -1.71
CA GLY A 204 -62.42 -39.53 -0.86
C GLY A 204 -63.72 -39.35 -1.64
N GLU A 205 -63.65 -38.80 -2.85
CA GLU A 205 -64.78 -38.68 -3.78
C GLU A 205 -65.26 -40.07 -4.24
N ALA A 206 -64.34 -40.97 -4.61
CA ALA A 206 -64.67 -42.34 -4.99
C ALA A 206 -65.33 -43.12 -3.83
N ASP A 207 -64.78 -43.01 -2.63
CA ASP A 207 -65.33 -43.65 -1.42
C ASP A 207 -66.72 -43.07 -1.08
N GLY A 208 -66.92 -41.76 -1.23
CA GLY A 208 -68.22 -41.11 -1.04
C GLY A 208 -69.28 -41.55 -2.05
N VAL A 209 -68.90 -41.71 -3.32
CA VAL A 209 -69.78 -42.23 -4.38
C VAL A 209 -70.13 -43.70 -4.13
N LEU A 210 -69.15 -44.52 -3.73
CA LEU A 210 -69.36 -45.94 -3.41
C LEU A 210 -70.33 -46.08 -2.22
N LEU A 211 -70.13 -45.32 -1.15
CA LEU A 211 -71.03 -45.31 0.01
C LEU A 211 -72.45 -44.87 -0.37
N LYS A 212 -72.58 -43.85 -1.23
CA LYS A 212 -73.90 -43.42 -1.73
C LYS A 212 -74.59 -44.55 -2.50
N TYR A 213 -73.89 -45.21 -3.42
CA TYR A 213 -74.46 -46.33 -4.17
C TYR A 213 -74.75 -47.55 -3.30
N GLN A 214 -73.93 -47.84 -2.29
CA GLN A 214 -74.22 -48.89 -1.31
C GLN A 214 -75.47 -48.55 -0.50
N ALA A 215 -75.60 -47.31 -0.02
CA ALA A 215 -76.79 -46.87 0.71
C ALA A 215 -78.06 -46.92 -0.17
N GLU A 216 -77.96 -46.53 -1.44
CA GLU A 216 -79.06 -46.65 -2.41
C GLU A 216 -79.40 -48.12 -2.70
N ALA A 217 -78.38 -48.98 -2.87
CA ALA A 217 -78.56 -50.41 -3.10
C ALA A 217 -79.18 -51.12 -1.89
N GLU A 218 -78.74 -50.81 -0.67
CA GLU A 218 -79.32 -51.33 0.56
C GLU A 218 -80.75 -50.83 0.78
N GLY A 219 -81.01 -49.55 0.49
CA GLY A 219 -82.36 -48.97 0.53
C GLY A 219 -83.30 -49.67 -0.46
N MET A 220 -82.85 -49.85 -1.70
CA MET A 220 -83.58 -50.59 -2.73
C MET A 220 -83.79 -52.06 -2.35
N ARG A 221 -82.77 -52.72 -1.77
CA ARG A 221 -82.87 -54.12 -1.33
C ARG A 221 -83.94 -54.25 -0.24
N LYS A 222 -83.93 -53.38 0.78
CA LYS A 222 -84.95 -53.37 1.84
C LYS A 222 -86.35 -53.11 1.29
N LEU A 223 -86.48 -52.21 0.30
CA LEU A 223 -87.76 -51.91 -0.35
C LEU A 223 -88.28 -53.11 -1.16
N LEU A 224 -87.41 -53.78 -1.94
CA LEU A 224 -87.77 -54.97 -2.71
C LEU A 224 -88.08 -56.17 -1.81
N GLU A 225 -87.34 -56.35 -0.71
CA GLU A 225 -87.59 -57.39 0.29
C GLU A 225 -88.93 -57.15 1.00
N GLY A 226 -89.24 -55.89 1.33
CA GLY A 226 -90.56 -55.48 1.83
C GLY A 226 -91.68 -55.79 0.83
N LYS A 227 -91.49 -55.47 -0.46
CA LYS A 227 -92.43 -55.81 -1.53
C LYS A 227 -92.61 -57.32 -1.70
N ALA A 228 -91.52 -58.09 -1.71
CA ALA A 228 -91.55 -59.55 -1.81
C ALA A 228 -92.28 -60.18 -0.63
N THR A 229 -92.05 -59.70 0.59
CA THR A 229 -92.77 -60.14 1.80
C THR A 229 -94.26 -59.77 1.71
N GLY A 230 -94.58 -58.57 1.22
CA GLY A 230 -95.95 -58.14 0.95
C GLY A 230 -96.67 -59.04 -0.06
N TYR A 231 -96.02 -59.34 -1.19
CA TYR A 231 -96.55 -60.27 -2.19
C TYR A 231 -96.71 -61.69 -1.64
N SER A 232 -95.77 -62.17 -0.83
CA SER A 232 -95.89 -63.48 -0.17
C SER A 232 -97.13 -63.54 0.72
N LYS A 233 -97.38 -62.49 1.53
CA LYS A 233 -98.57 -62.39 2.38
C LYS A 233 -99.88 -62.31 1.58
N LEU A 234 -99.88 -61.63 0.43
CA LEU A 234 -101.04 -61.60 -0.47
C LEU A 234 -101.32 -62.99 -1.08
N VAL A 235 -100.28 -63.71 -1.50
CA VAL A 235 -100.42 -65.08 -2.03
C VAL A 235 -100.92 -66.05 -0.95
N GLU A 236 -100.43 -65.94 0.28
CA GLU A 236 -100.93 -66.71 1.43
C GLU A 236 -102.40 -66.38 1.73
N SER A 237 -102.77 -65.10 1.69
CA SER A 237 -104.15 -64.63 1.93
C SER A 237 -105.15 -65.12 0.87
N CYS A 238 -104.69 -65.38 -0.36
CA CYS A 238 -105.49 -65.96 -1.44
C CYS A 238 -105.60 -67.50 -1.38
N GLY A 239 -105.24 -68.13 -0.26
CA GLY A 239 -105.39 -69.59 -0.07
C GLY A 239 -104.47 -70.42 -0.96
N GLY A 240 -103.32 -69.87 -1.38
CA GLY A 240 -102.33 -70.56 -2.21
C GLY A 240 -102.67 -70.65 -3.70
N ASN A 241 -103.74 -70.01 -4.18
CA ASN A 241 -104.05 -69.97 -5.61
C ASN A 241 -103.26 -68.86 -6.31
N ALA A 242 -102.13 -69.23 -6.94
CA ALA A 242 -101.25 -68.32 -7.67
C ALA A 242 -101.95 -67.54 -8.79
N GLN A 243 -103.03 -68.06 -9.39
CA GLN A 243 -103.79 -67.34 -10.43
C GLN A 243 -104.56 -66.15 -9.86
N ALA A 244 -105.19 -66.29 -8.69
CA ALA A 244 -105.95 -65.20 -8.07
C ALA A 244 -105.04 -64.06 -7.61
N ALA A 245 -103.87 -64.38 -7.06
CA ALA A 245 -102.86 -63.40 -6.69
C ALA A 245 -102.31 -62.65 -7.92
N ALA A 246 -102.10 -63.34 -9.05
CA ALA A 246 -101.68 -62.73 -10.30
C ALA A 246 -102.75 -61.81 -10.91
N THR A 247 -104.04 -62.17 -10.81
CA THR A 247 -105.15 -61.28 -11.23
C THR A 247 -105.20 -60.01 -10.36
N PHE A 248 -105.04 -60.14 -9.04
CA PHE A 248 -105.02 -58.99 -8.13
C PHE A 248 -103.82 -58.06 -8.40
N LEU A 249 -102.63 -58.63 -8.60
CA LEU A 249 -101.42 -57.92 -9.02
C LEU A 249 -101.59 -57.23 -10.39
N MET A 250 -102.27 -57.87 -11.34
CA MET A 250 -102.58 -57.24 -12.63
C MET A 250 -103.55 -56.06 -12.46
N VAL A 251 -104.58 -56.17 -11.63
CA VAL A 251 -105.50 -55.06 -11.34
C VAL A 251 -104.76 -53.88 -10.69
N GLU A 252 -103.87 -54.15 -9.73
CA GLU A 252 -103.04 -53.10 -9.12
C GLU A 252 -102.07 -52.44 -10.13
N LYS A 253 -101.47 -53.24 -11.03
CA LYS A 253 -100.57 -52.73 -12.08
C LYS A 253 -101.30 -52.09 -13.26
N ILE A 254 -102.60 -52.31 -13.45
CA ILE A 254 -103.40 -51.60 -14.46
C ILE A 254 -103.41 -50.10 -14.17
N GLU A 255 -103.48 -49.67 -12.90
CA GLU A 255 -103.40 -48.23 -12.59
C GLU A 255 -102.05 -47.63 -13.00
N GLU A 256 -100.92 -48.28 -12.69
CA GLU A 256 -99.58 -47.83 -13.12
C GLU A 256 -99.43 -47.83 -14.64
N ILE A 257 -99.96 -48.84 -15.33
CA ILE A 257 -99.93 -48.92 -16.80
C ILE A 257 -100.77 -47.81 -17.42
N VAL A 258 -101.97 -47.54 -16.90
CA VAL A 258 -102.84 -46.45 -17.36
C VAL A 258 -102.17 -45.11 -17.09
N ALA A 259 -101.57 -44.90 -15.92
CA ALA A 259 -100.84 -43.66 -15.60
C ALA A 259 -99.65 -43.44 -16.56
N ARG A 260 -98.82 -44.47 -16.81
CA ARG A 260 -97.71 -44.38 -17.77
C ARG A 260 -98.19 -44.18 -19.21
N GLN A 261 -99.32 -44.77 -19.60
CA GLN A 261 -99.92 -44.52 -20.92
C GLN A 261 -100.40 -43.07 -21.05
N VAL A 262 -101.03 -42.50 -20.03
CA VAL A 262 -101.45 -41.09 -20.01
C VAL A 262 -100.24 -40.16 -20.03
N ASP A 263 -99.16 -40.49 -19.31
CA ASP A 263 -97.91 -39.71 -19.34
C ASP A 263 -97.19 -39.80 -20.69
N ALA A 264 -97.24 -40.95 -21.37
CA ALA A 264 -96.73 -41.10 -22.74
C ALA A 264 -97.53 -40.26 -23.75
N ILE A 265 -98.86 -40.14 -23.57
CA ILE A 265 -99.72 -39.28 -24.39
C ILE A 265 -99.50 -37.79 -24.04
N LYS A 266 -99.26 -37.44 -22.77
CA LYS A 266 -98.91 -36.06 -22.38
C LYS A 266 -97.58 -35.58 -22.96
N ASN A 267 -96.62 -36.48 -23.14
CA ASN A 267 -95.32 -36.16 -23.72
C ASN A 267 -95.29 -36.19 -25.26
N LEU A 268 -96.41 -36.53 -25.92
CA LEU A 268 -96.61 -36.29 -27.35
C LEU A 268 -96.87 -34.79 -27.59
N LYS A 269 -95.79 -33.99 -27.52
CA LYS A 269 -95.77 -32.65 -28.11
C LYS A 269 -95.68 -32.78 -29.62
N ILE A 270 -96.82 -32.86 -30.31
CA ILE A 270 -96.87 -32.65 -31.76
C ILE A 270 -96.77 -31.12 -32.01
N ASP A 271 -95.58 -30.56 -31.79
CA ASP A 271 -95.37 -29.10 -31.81
C ASP A 271 -95.18 -28.52 -33.22
N LYS A 272 -95.05 -29.34 -34.28
CA LYS A 272 -95.08 -28.84 -35.67
C LYS A 272 -95.31 -29.93 -36.72
N ILE A 273 -96.52 -30.05 -37.25
CA ILE A 273 -96.74 -30.75 -38.53
C ILE A 273 -96.38 -29.75 -39.65
N THR A 274 -95.27 -29.97 -40.35
CA THR A 274 -94.95 -29.22 -41.57
C THR A 274 -95.40 -30.05 -42.76
N VAL A 275 -96.62 -29.81 -43.24
CA VAL A 275 -97.07 -30.37 -44.51
C VAL A 275 -96.43 -29.55 -45.63
N TRP A 276 -95.47 -30.14 -46.34
CA TRP A 276 -95.04 -29.61 -47.64
C TRP A 276 -96.08 -30.03 -48.67
N ASP A 277 -96.96 -29.09 -49.01
CA ASP A 277 -97.86 -29.20 -50.15
C ASP A 277 -97.08 -28.83 -51.41
N SER A 278 -96.39 -29.80 -52.00
CA SER A 278 -95.92 -29.69 -53.38
C SER A 278 -97.03 -30.23 -54.27
N GLY A 279 -97.92 -29.34 -54.69
CA GLY A 279 -99.05 -29.69 -55.55
C GLY A 279 -98.62 -30.43 -56.81
N ALA A 280 -99.24 -31.60 -57.05
CA ALA A 280 -99.32 -32.23 -58.35
C ALA A 280 -100.62 -33.04 -58.47
N ALA A 281 -101.19 -32.99 -59.67
CA ALA A 281 -102.54 -33.36 -60.08
C ALA A 281 -102.96 -34.82 -59.80
N ASN A 282 -103.81 -35.04 -58.79
CA ASN A 282 -105.02 -35.89 -58.85
C ASN A 282 -105.76 -35.93 -57.51
N GLY A 283 -106.60 -34.92 -57.25
CA GLY A 283 -107.85 -35.01 -56.47
C GLY A 283 -107.89 -35.67 -55.07
N THR A 284 -106.76 -35.98 -54.43
CA THR A 284 -106.71 -36.61 -53.10
C THR A 284 -105.62 -35.94 -52.26
N SER A 285 -106.01 -35.32 -51.15
CA SER A 285 -105.12 -34.51 -50.32
C SER A 285 -104.32 -35.33 -49.31
N SER A 286 -103.10 -34.88 -49.01
CA SER A 286 -102.11 -35.51 -48.11
C SER A 286 -102.63 -35.79 -46.68
N THR A 287 -103.69 -35.11 -46.26
CA THR A 287 -104.37 -35.36 -44.98
C THR A 287 -105.14 -36.68 -44.94
N ALA A 288 -105.68 -37.16 -46.07
CA ALA A 288 -106.37 -38.45 -46.15
C ALA A 288 -105.37 -39.63 -46.01
N ASN A 289 -104.18 -39.51 -46.60
CA ASN A 289 -103.12 -40.50 -46.48
C ASN A 289 -102.48 -40.56 -45.08
N PHE A 290 -102.43 -39.45 -44.34
CA PHE A 290 -101.95 -39.44 -42.95
C PHE A 290 -102.91 -40.16 -41.99
N ALA A 291 -104.22 -39.89 -42.10
CA ALA A 291 -105.23 -40.56 -41.27
C ALA A 291 -105.30 -42.07 -41.53
N GLN A 292 -105.14 -42.49 -42.80
CA GLN A 292 -105.15 -43.89 -43.18
C GLN A 292 -103.89 -44.65 -42.71
N ASN A 293 -102.74 -43.97 -42.63
CA ASN A 293 -101.51 -44.55 -42.09
C ASN A 293 -101.48 -44.56 -40.54
N LEU A 294 -102.13 -43.62 -39.85
CA LEU A 294 -102.26 -43.65 -38.39
C LEU A 294 -103.14 -44.80 -37.90
N ILE A 295 -104.22 -45.12 -38.65
CA ILE A 295 -105.07 -46.29 -38.37
C ILE A 295 -104.34 -47.63 -38.62
N LYS A 296 -103.33 -47.65 -39.51
CA LYS A 296 -102.44 -48.82 -39.72
C LYS A 296 -101.24 -48.87 -38.75
N SER A 297 -101.00 -47.82 -37.98
CA SER A 297 -99.84 -47.69 -37.06
C SER A 297 -100.15 -48.15 -35.63
N VAL A 298 -101.41 -48.45 -35.32
CA VAL A 298 -101.75 -49.20 -34.11
C VAL A 298 -101.59 -50.67 -34.47
N PRO A 299 -100.52 -51.37 -34.01
CA PRO A 299 -100.40 -52.79 -34.25
C PRO A 299 -101.66 -53.46 -33.68
N PRO A 300 -102.36 -54.30 -34.45
CA PRO A 300 -103.54 -54.98 -33.94
C PRO A 300 -103.10 -55.77 -32.72
N LEU A 301 -103.60 -55.41 -31.53
CA LEU A 301 -103.25 -56.04 -30.24
C LEU A 301 -103.40 -57.57 -30.27
N HIS A 302 -104.20 -58.07 -31.21
CA HIS A 302 -104.38 -59.48 -31.54
C HIS A 302 -103.13 -60.18 -32.09
N GLU A 303 -102.23 -59.52 -32.84
CA GLU A 303 -100.99 -60.13 -33.36
C GLU A 303 -99.90 -60.26 -32.29
N VAL A 304 -99.77 -59.25 -31.41
CA VAL A 304 -98.84 -59.30 -30.28
C VAL A 304 -99.28 -60.35 -29.25
N ALA A 305 -100.59 -60.47 -28.98
CA ALA A 305 -101.13 -61.49 -28.08
C ALA A 305 -100.96 -62.92 -28.62
N ARG A 306 -101.05 -63.12 -29.94
CA ARG A 306 -100.83 -64.44 -30.58
C ARG A 306 -99.35 -64.85 -30.60
N MET A 307 -98.40 -63.92 -30.80
CA MET A 307 -96.95 -64.22 -30.65
C MET A 307 -96.57 -64.56 -29.20
N ALA A 308 -97.33 -64.08 -28.21
CA ALA A 308 -97.16 -64.39 -26.80
C ALA A 308 -97.97 -65.60 -26.31
N GLY A 309 -98.69 -66.30 -27.20
CA GLY A 309 -99.42 -67.54 -26.89
C GLY A 309 -100.72 -67.36 -26.10
N VAL A 310 -101.31 -66.15 -26.08
CA VAL A 310 -102.51 -65.85 -25.27
C VAL A 310 -103.67 -65.40 -26.17
N GLN A 311 -104.81 -66.09 -26.09
CA GLN A 311 -106.05 -65.68 -26.78
C GLN A 311 -106.83 -64.67 -25.93
N LEU A 312 -107.13 -63.51 -26.51
CA LEU A 312 -107.95 -62.47 -25.89
C LEU A 312 -109.46 -62.72 -26.16
N PRO A 313 -110.37 -62.35 -25.24
CA PRO A 313 -111.81 -62.63 -25.37
C PRO A 313 -112.49 -61.91 -26.55
N ASP A 314 -113.48 -62.59 -27.15
CA ASP A 314 -114.20 -62.23 -28.40
C ASP A 314 -114.91 -60.84 -28.43
N TYR A 315 -115.02 -60.12 -27.31
CA TYR A 315 -115.69 -58.83 -27.26
C TYR A 315 -114.82 -57.65 -27.73
N LEU A 316 -113.51 -57.86 -27.90
CA LEU A 316 -112.55 -56.83 -28.33
C LEU A 316 -112.46 -56.65 -29.86
N GLY A 317 -113.41 -57.21 -30.61
CA GLY A 317 -113.60 -57.00 -32.04
C GLY A 317 -112.83 -57.98 -32.93
N LYS A 318 -113.54 -58.58 -33.90
CA LYS A 318 -112.98 -59.48 -34.93
C LYS A 318 -112.63 -58.68 -36.18
N LEU A 319 -111.38 -58.75 -36.63
CA LEU A 319 -110.99 -58.27 -37.96
C LEU A 319 -111.42 -59.31 -39.00
N ALA A 320 -112.09 -58.86 -40.06
CA ALA A 320 -112.48 -59.67 -41.19
C ALA A 320 -111.25 -60.17 -41.95
N ASP A 321 -111.23 -61.47 -42.26
CA ASP A 321 -110.22 -62.15 -43.05
C ASP A 321 -110.08 -61.50 -44.44
N ALA A 322 -108.84 -61.21 -44.84
CA ALA A 322 -108.48 -61.07 -46.25
C ALA A 322 -107.59 -62.26 -46.64
N PRO A 323 -107.78 -62.87 -47.82
CA PRO A 323 -107.38 -64.24 -48.10
C PRO A 323 -105.86 -64.38 -48.28
N ALA A 324 -105.32 -65.52 -47.85
CA ALA A 324 -103.96 -65.95 -48.14
C ALA A 324 -103.79 -66.32 -49.64
N PRO A 325 -102.61 -66.11 -50.23
CA PRO A 325 -102.35 -66.46 -51.63
C PRO A 325 -102.11 -67.98 -51.77
N GLU A 326 -102.82 -68.61 -52.70
CA GLU A 326 -102.54 -69.98 -53.13
C GLU A 326 -101.39 -70.00 -54.15
N THR A 327 -100.38 -70.82 -53.90
CA THR A 327 -99.34 -71.18 -54.89
C THR A 327 -99.71 -72.45 -55.64
N LYS A 328 -99.79 -72.35 -56.98
CA LYS A 328 -99.31 -73.30 -58.02
C LYS A 328 -99.58 -72.62 -59.38
N ALA A 329 -98.63 -72.47 -60.32
CA ALA A 329 -97.33 -73.10 -60.53
C ALA A 329 -96.25 -72.07 -60.92
#